data_AF-R1GIX8-F1
#
_entry.id   AF-R1GIX8-F1
#
_cell.length_a   1.000
_cell.length_b   1.000
_cell.length_c   1.000
_cell.angle_alpha   90.00
_cell.angle_beta   90.00
_cell.angle_gamma   90.00
#
_symmetry.space_group_name_H-M   'P 1'
#
loop_
_entity.id
_entity.type
_entity.pdbx_description
1 polymer ?
#
loop_
_entity_poly.entity_id
_entity_poly.type
_entity_poly.pdbx_seq_one_letter_code
_entity_poly.pdbx_strand_id
1 'polypeptide(L)'
;MNANAFQISASPYGSYGWGPTVDGNFVTQDPKLLLNHGQFDSSVNVMVGHNSDEGLLFTPPVTNNSGYLDFVRGNFPSARSSVVDYIANTLYPPVFDGSMGYRDQVGRAALTIGEAGFACNAFAMNRAYNETYSYLFDVFPGLHAQDVSYTFYNADTTWSGLSVLTRWERNQTVAYAMQDYFTSFAAKGVPESRLDGLSAFTMYDVVEWEEKDAKYYYARIYIRST
;
A
#
# COMPACT_ATOMS: atom_id res chain seq x y z
N MET A 1 14.40 29.41 5.71
CA MET A 1 14.27 27.97 6.02
C MET A 1 13.37 27.68 7.24
N ASN A 2 13.19 28.60 8.19
CA ASN A 2 12.38 28.35 9.40
C ASN A 2 10.88 28.14 9.17
N ALA A 3 10.25 28.85 8.23
CA ALA A 3 8.80 28.73 7.99
C ALA A 3 8.39 27.33 7.49
N ASN A 4 9.16 26.75 6.56
CA ASN A 4 8.92 25.38 6.08
C ASN A 4 9.10 24.36 7.20
N ALA A 5 10.20 24.43 7.94
CA ALA A 5 10.46 23.52 9.06
C ALA A 5 9.35 23.59 10.13
N PHE A 6 8.90 24.81 10.46
CA PHE A 6 7.81 25.03 11.40
C PHE A 6 6.51 24.39 10.91
N GLN A 7 6.13 24.63 9.66
CA GLN A 7 4.90 24.06 9.09
C GLN A 7 4.92 22.52 9.06
N ILE A 8 6.04 21.92 8.63
CA ILE A 8 6.18 20.45 8.63
C ILE A 8 6.12 19.91 10.06
N SER A 9 6.79 20.55 11.02
CA SER A 9 6.75 20.12 12.43
C SER A 9 5.37 20.25 13.08
N ALA A 10 4.51 21.15 12.58
CA ALA A 10 3.16 21.37 13.07
C ALA A 10 2.11 20.48 12.38
N SER A 11 2.51 19.70 11.35
CA SER A 11 1.60 18.82 10.63
C SER A 11 1.21 17.61 11.51
N PRO A 12 -0.05 17.15 11.46
CA PRO A 12 -0.44 15.91 12.12
C PRO A 12 0.48 14.74 11.74
N TYR A 13 0.74 13.84 12.69
CA TYR A 13 1.59 12.67 12.46
C TYR A 13 1.08 11.85 11.26
N GLY A 14 2.00 11.43 10.40
CA GLY A 14 1.66 10.64 9.21
C GLY A 14 0.91 11.43 8.11
N SER A 15 0.67 12.74 8.30
CA SER A 15 0.04 13.59 7.28
C SER A 15 1.07 14.42 6.51
N TYR A 16 0.63 14.93 5.37
CA TYR A 16 1.42 15.79 4.50
C TYR A 16 0.71 17.14 4.38
N GLY A 17 1.39 18.21 4.79
CA GLY A 17 0.83 19.58 4.70
C GLY A 17 0.67 20.09 3.26
N TRP A 18 1.33 19.44 2.30
CA TRP A 18 1.33 19.81 0.88
C TRP A 18 1.34 18.56 0.01
N GLY A 19 0.57 18.58 -1.07
CA GLY A 19 0.49 17.48 -2.02
C GLY A 19 -0.24 17.89 -3.31
N PRO A 20 -0.40 16.95 -4.25
CA PRO A 20 -1.19 17.17 -5.46
C PRO A 20 -2.63 17.60 -5.12
N THR A 21 -3.20 18.50 -5.91
CA THR A 21 -4.60 18.94 -5.81
C THR A 21 -5.20 19.01 -7.20
N VAL A 22 -6.53 18.96 -7.29
CA VAL A 22 -7.26 19.27 -8.53
C VAL A 22 -6.99 20.74 -8.88
N ASP A 23 -6.18 20.98 -9.90
CA ASP A 23 -5.77 22.30 -10.36
C ASP A 23 -6.46 22.71 -11.67
N GLY A 24 -7.22 21.79 -12.28
CA GLY A 24 -7.92 22.02 -13.54
C GLY A 24 -7.01 22.00 -14.77
N ASN A 25 -5.71 21.70 -14.60
CA ASN A 25 -4.73 21.62 -15.68
C ASN A 25 -4.01 20.27 -15.69
N PHE A 26 -3.05 20.06 -14.78
CA PHE A 26 -2.34 18.79 -14.70
C PHE A 26 -3.21 17.71 -14.06
N VAL A 27 -3.90 18.04 -12.96
CA VAL A 27 -4.92 17.19 -12.33
C VAL A 27 -6.27 17.85 -12.55
N THR A 28 -6.97 17.42 -13.60
CA THR A 28 -8.23 18.02 -14.03
C THR A 28 -9.41 17.69 -13.12
N GLN A 29 -9.40 16.51 -12.49
CA GLN A 29 -10.43 16.01 -11.55
C GLN A 29 -9.82 15.03 -10.55
N ASP A 30 -10.63 14.52 -9.62
CA ASP A 30 -10.23 13.45 -8.70
C ASP A 30 -9.68 12.23 -9.48
N PRO A 31 -8.46 11.76 -9.20
CA PRO A 31 -7.86 10.65 -9.96
C PRO A 31 -8.67 9.35 -9.90
N LYS A 32 -9.35 9.04 -8.79
CA LYS A 32 -10.18 7.84 -8.69
C LYS A 32 -11.43 7.95 -9.55
N LEU A 33 -11.98 9.16 -9.67
CA LEU A 33 -13.07 9.46 -10.60
C LEU A 33 -12.60 9.24 -12.06
N LEU A 34 -11.44 9.77 -12.43
CA LEU A 34 -10.87 9.59 -13.78
C LEU A 34 -10.63 8.11 -14.11
N LEU A 35 -10.04 7.35 -13.18
CA LEU A 35 -9.86 5.90 -13.31
C LEU A 35 -11.20 5.17 -13.52
N ASN A 36 -12.21 5.47 -12.70
CA ASN A 36 -13.52 4.84 -12.79
C ASN A 36 -14.28 5.17 -14.09
N HIS A 37 -13.97 6.29 -14.73
CA HIS A 37 -14.57 6.70 -16.01
C HIS A 37 -13.73 6.32 -17.24
N GLY A 38 -12.63 5.58 -17.08
CA GLY A 38 -11.76 5.22 -18.21
C GLY A 38 -10.98 6.40 -18.78
N GLN A 39 -10.82 7.49 -18.02
CA GLN A 39 -10.17 8.73 -18.45
C GLN A 39 -8.70 8.76 -18.05
N PHE A 40 -7.95 7.76 -18.50
CA PHE A 40 -6.53 7.60 -18.25
C PHE A 40 -5.86 6.98 -19.49
N ASP A 41 -4.53 6.99 -19.52
CA ASP A 41 -3.79 6.31 -20.58
C ASP A 41 -3.85 4.78 -20.38
N SER A 42 -4.69 4.13 -21.17
CA SER A 42 -4.85 2.67 -21.18
C SER A 42 -3.92 1.96 -22.17
N SER A 43 -2.99 2.68 -22.82
CA SER A 43 -2.04 2.10 -23.78
C SER A 43 -0.81 1.48 -23.10
N VAL A 44 -0.63 1.72 -21.81
CA VAL A 44 0.49 1.21 -21.01
C VAL A 44 0.10 -0.05 -20.25
N ASN A 45 1.05 -0.97 -20.14
CA ASN A 45 0.95 -2.09 -19.22
C ASN A 45 1.31 -1.63 -17.81
N VAL A 46 0.58 -2.11 -16.81
CA VAL A 46 0.78 -1.70 -15.42
C VAL A 46 1.10 -2.90 -14.54
N MET A 47 2.14 -2.74 -13.72
CA MET A 47 2.40 -3.59 -12.56
C MET A 47 2.19 -2.74 -11.30
N VAL A 48 1.32 -3.20 -10.39
CA VAL A 48 0.97 -2.49 -9.15
C VAL A 48 1.34 -3.30 -7.93
N GLY A 49 2.07 -2.68 -7.00
CA GLY A 49 2.46 -3.28 -5.73
C GLY A 49 1.81 -2.61 -4.53
N HIS A 50 1.69 -3.36 -3.43
CA HIS A 50 1.61 -2.80 -2.10
C HIS A 50 2.27 -3.75 -1.08
N ASN A 51 2.52 -3.26 0.12
CA ASN A 51 3.13 -4.03 1.20
C ASN A 51 2.07 -4.49 2.20
N SER A 52 2.36 -5.50 3.03
CA SER A 52 1.35 -6.08 3.94
C SER A 52 1.05 -5.22 5.18
N ASP A 53 1.94 -4.30 5.55
CA ASP A 53 1.77 -3.34 6.65
C ASP A 53 2.12 -1.91 6.19
N GLU A 54 1.31 -1.41 5.24
CA GLU A 54 1.47 -0.07 4.67
C GLU A 54 1.27 1.05 5.69
N GLY A 55 0.40 0.85 6.68
CA GLY A 55 -0.09 1.94 7.51
C GLY A 55 0.71 2.22 8.78
N LEU A 56 1.54 1.28 9.25
CA LEU A 56 2.14 1.38 10.58
C LEU A 56 3.05 2.61 10.73
N LEU A 57 3.81 2.98 9.69
CA LEU A 57 4.68 4.17 9.73
C LEU A 57 3.91 5.51 9.73
N PHE A 58 2.63 5.49 9.41
CA PHE A 58 1.75 6.65 9.36
C PHE A 58 0.81 6.74 10.57
N THR A 59 0.94 5.79 11.50
CA THR A 59 0.02 5.64 12.63
C THR A 59 0.62 6.23 13.91
N PRO A 60 -0.03 7.22 14.54
CA PRO A 60 0.40 7.74 15.83
C PRO A 60 0.17 6.68 16.95
N PRO A 61 0.74 6.88 18.15
CA PRO A 61 0.53 5.97 19.29
C PRO A 61 -0.88 6.10 19.88
N VAL A 62 -1.89 5.70 19.12
CA VAL A 62 -3.30 5.69 19.52
C VAL A 62 -3.52 4.62 20.59
N THR A 63 -4.13 4.99 21.70
CA THR A 63 -4.31 4.06 22.85
C THR A 63 -5.77 3.78 23.20
N ASN A 64 -6.74 4.51 22.61
CA ASN A 64 -8.15 4.38 22.94
C ASN A 64 -9.07 4.77 21.77
N ASN A 65 -10.37 4.50 21.90
CA ASN A 65 -11.36 4.77 20.85
C ASN A 65 -11.52 6.25 20.50
N SER A 66 -11.37 7.16 21.47
CA SER A 66 -11.44 8.60 21.18
C SER A 66 -10.25 9.02 20.31
N GLY A 67 -9.04 8.57 20.67
CA GLY A 67 -7.85 8.83 19.87
C GLY A 67 -7.93 8.23 18.46
N TYR A 68 -8.53 7.04 18.32
CA TYR A 68 -8.78 6.44 17.00
C TYR A 68 -9.77 7.27 16.19
N LEU A 69 -10.85 7.75 16.82
CA LEU A 69 -11.85 8.59 16.14
C LEU A 69 -11.25 9.93 15.68
N ASP A 70 -10.41 10.55 16.51
CA ASP A 70 -9.70 11.77 16.15
C ASP A 70 -8.67 11.52 15.04
N PHE A 71 -8.02 10.36 15.04
CA PHE A 71 -7.16 9.92 13.94
C PHE A 71 -7.94 9.79 12.62
N VAL A 72 -9.11 9.16 12.61
CA VAL A 72 -9.95 9.06 11.40
C VAL A 72 -10.39 10.44 10.93
N ARG A 73 -10.85 11.32 11.84
CA ARG A 73 -11.22 12.71 11.49
C ARG A 73 -10.05 13.49 10.89
N GLY A 74 -8.86 13.33 11.45
CA GLY A 74 -7.65 13.99 10.97
C GLY A 74 -7.26 13.57 9.56
N ASN A 75 -7.46 12.29 9.20
CA ASN A 75 -7.17 11.77 7.86
C ASN A 75 -8.28 12.08 6.83
N PHE A 76 -9.53 12.26 7.28
CA PHE A 76 -10.67 12.57 6.42
C PHE A 76 -11.39 13.86 6.86
N PRO A 77 -10.72 15.03 6.81
CA PRO A 77 -11.24 16.28 7.39
C PRO A 77 -12.52 16.79 6.72
N SER A 78 -12.76 16.42 5.45
CA SER A 78 -13.96 16.79 4.69
C SER A 78 -15.10 15.78 4.83
N ALA A 79 -14.90 14.66 5.52
CA ALA A 79 -15.92 13.64 5.70
C ALA A 79 -16.99 14.10 6.69
N ARG A 80 -18.25 13.76 6.39
CA ARG A 80 -19.36 13.98 7.35
C ARG A 80 -19.14 13.13 8.58
N SER A 81 -19.62 13.57 9.74
CA SER A 81 -19.52 12.81 10.99
C SER A 81 -20.08 11.39 10.86
N SER A 82 -21.18 11.20 10.13
CA SER A 82 -21.75 9.87 9.89
C SER A 82 -20.84 8.94 9.09
N VAL A 83 -20.00 9.47 8.19
CA VAL A 83 -19.01 8.69 7.44
C VAL A 83 -17.86 8.29 8.35
N VAL A 84 -17.39 9.23 9.18
CA VAL A 84 -16.37 8.94 10.20
C VAL A 84 -16.85 7.86 11.16
N ASP A 85 -18.10 7.97 11.64
CA ASP A 85 -18.69 6.98 12.54
C ASP A 85 -18.85 5.61 11.87
N TYR A 86 -19.18 5.58 10.58
CA TYR A 86 -19.26 4.34 9.79
C TYR A 86 -17.87 3.68 9.63
N ILE A 87 -16.84 4.46 9.30
CA ILE A 87 -15.46 3.96 9.24
C ILE A 87 -15.07 3.35 10.60
N ALA A 88 -15.30 4.10 11.68
CA ALA A 88 -14.85 3.69 13.00
C ALA A 88 -15.66 2.55 13.62
N ASN A 89 -16.96 2.44 13.35
CA ASN A 89 -17.80 1.47 14.07
C ASN A 89 -18.28 0.32 13.19
N THR A 90 -18.13 0.41 11.86
CA THR A 90 -18.58 -0.62 10.93
C THR A 90 -17.43 -1.22 10.14
N LEU A 91 -16.59 -0.41 9.49
CA LEU A 91 -15.47 -0.94 8.70
C LEU A 91 -14.33 -1.45 9.59
N TYR A 92 -13.97 -0.67 10.62
CA TYR A 92 -12.90 -1.01 11.55
C TYR A 92 -13.40 -0.91 13.00
N PRO A 93 -14.31 -1.78 13.46
CA PRO A 93 -14.86 -1.74 14.81
C PRO A 93 -13.78 -2.04 15.88
N PRO A 94 -13.96 -1.64 17.15
CA PRO A 94 -13.01 -1.92 18.24
C PRO A 94 -13.04 -3.39 18.70
N VAL A 95 -12.80 -4.33 17.78
CA VAL A 95 -12.75 -5.79 18.01
C VAL A 95 -11.29 -6.24 17.92
N PHE A 96 -10.73 -6.67 19.04
CA PHE A 96 -9.28 -6.90 19.21
C PHE A 96 -8.88 -8.36 19.37
N ASP A 97 -9.77 -9.29 19.07
CA ASP A 97 -9.49 -10.74 19.10
C ASP A 97 -8.62 -11.22 17.91
N GLY A 98 -8.36 -10.33 16.95
CA GLY A 98 -7.60 -10.60 15.73
C GLY A 98 -8.45 -10.95 14.52
N SER A 99 -9.77 -11.10 14.67
CA SER A 99 -10.69 -11.43 13.56
C SER A 99 -10.73 -10.36 12.46
N MET A 100 -10.45 -9.10 12.83
CA MET A 100 -10.41 -7.96 11.90
C MET A 100 -8.99 -7.67 11.37
N GLY A 101 -8.00 -8.53 11.64
CA GLY A 101 -6.61 -8.29 11.24
C GLY A 101 -5.80 -7.38 12.18
N TYR A 102 -6.38 -6.94 13.31
CA TYR A 102 -5.70 -6.17 14.34
C TYR A 102 -6.03 -6.65 15.76
N ARG A 103 -5.14 -6.35 16.71
CA ARG A 103 -5.23 -6.77 18.12
C ARG A 103 -5.17 -5.61 19.12
N ASP A 104 -4.95 -4.40 18.64
CA ASP A 104 -4.92 -3.18 19.46
C ASP A 104 -5.31 -1.97 18.60
N GLN A 105 -5.31 -0.79 19.22
CA GLN A 105 -5.70 0.46 18.56
C GLN A 105 -4.68 0.94 17.52
N VAL A 106 -3.40 0.61 17.70
CA VAL A 106 -2.35 0.96 16.74
C VAL A 106 -2.52 0.12 15.48
N GLY A 107 -2.67 -1.21 15.62
CA GLY A 107 -2.95 -2.10 14.50
C GLY A 107 -4.25 -1.74 13.78
N ARG A 108 -5.29 -1.34 14.51
CA ARG A 108 -6.55 -0.87 13.92
C ARG A 108 -6.36 0.39 13.08
N ALA A 109 -5.64 1.39 13.61
CA ALA A 109 -5.33 2.63 12.90
C ALA A 109 -4.41 2.38 11.69
N ALA A 110 -3.40 1.51 11.85
CA ALA A 110 -2.50 1.09 10.79
C ALA A 110 -3.25 0.40 9.65
N LEU A 111 -4.14 -0.54 9.94
CA LEU A 111 -4.97 -1.16 8.89
C LEU A 111 -5.85 -0.13 8.19
N THR A 112 -6.50 0.76 8.96
CA THR A 112 -7.38 1.81 8.41
C THR A 112 -6.66 2.69 7.40
N ILE A 113 -5.48 3.23 7.75
CA ILE A 113 -4.73 4.13 6.86
C ILE A 113 -3.96 3.37 5.78
N GLY A 114 -3.52 2.14 6.06
CA GLY A 114 -2.89 1.25 5.08
C GLY A 114 -3.82 0.94 3.92
N GLU A 115 -5.08 0.59 4.21
CA GLU A 115 -6.07 0.34 3.16
C GLU A 115 -6.48 1.63 2.45
N ALA A 116 -6.81 2.69 3.18
CA ALA A 116 -7.27 3.96 2.58
C ALA A 116 -6.19 4.66 1.74
N GLY A 117 -4.93 4.63 2.21
CA GLY A 117 -3.80 5.31 1.61
C GLY A 117 -3.07 4.51 0.54
N PHE A 118 -3.11 3.17 0.60
CA PHE A 118 -2.25 2.33 -0.24
C PHE A 118 -3.01 1.17 -0.88
N ALA A 119 -3.44 0.17 -0.11
CA ALA A 119 -3.95 -1.08 -0.68
C ALA A 119 -5.21 -0.88 -1.55
N CYS A 120 -6.18 -0.06 -1.12
CA CYS A 120 -7.36 0.23 -1.93
C CYS A 120 -7.04 1.08 -3.16
N ASN A 121 -5.97 1.89 -3.13
CA ASN A 121 -5.52 2.65 -4.31
C ASN A 121 -4.83 1.73 -5.32
N ALA A 122 -4.03 0.77 -4.85
CA ALA A 122 -3.48 -0.29 -5.68
C ALA A 122 -4.59 -1.12 -6.34
N PHE A 123 -5.62 -1.48 -5.56
CA PHE A 123 -6.81 -2.15 -6.08
C PHE A 123 -7.57 -1.32 -7.12
N ALA A 124 -7.75 -0.01 -6.89
CA ALA A 124 -8.42 0.87 -7.84
C ALA A 124 -7.68 0.94 -9.19
N MET A 125 -6.35 0.94 -9.17
CA MET A 125 -5.52 0.86 -10.38
C MET A 125 -5.73 -0.48 -11.09
N ASN A 126 -5.61 -1.61 -10.37
CA ASN A 126 -5.82 -2.94 -10.96
C ASN A 126 -7.21 -3.11 -11.57
N ARG A 127 -8.24 -2.48 -10.99
CA ARG A 127 -9.60 -2.52 -11.51
C ARG A 127 -9.80 -1.64 -12.74
N ALA A 128 -9.09 -0.51 -12.82
CA ALA A 128 -9.23 0.42 -13.95
C ALA A 128 -8.63 -0.18 -15.23
N TYR A 129 -7.51 -0.88 -15.12
CA TYR A 129 -6.83 -1.53 -16.23
C TYR A 129 -7.35 -2.96 -16.44
N ASN A 130 -7.54 -3.39 -17.70
CA ASN A 130 -8.10 -4.72 -18.00
C ASN A 130 -7.12 -5.88 -17.71
N GLU A 131 -5.81 -5.63 -17.85
CA GLU A 131 -4.76 -6.62 -17.68
C GLU A 131 -3.62 -5.97 -16.88
N THR A 132 -3.49 -6.35 -15.61
CA THR A 132 -2.42 -5.86 -14.74
C THR A 132 -1.71 -6.98 -14.04
N TYR A 133 -0.43 -6.79 -13.77
CA TYR A 133 0.28 -7.61 -12.81
C TYR A 133 0.23 -6.96 -11.44
N SER A 134 0.03 -7.76 -10.39
CA SER A 134 -0.06 -7.21 -9.03
C SER A 134 0.74 -8.04 -8.06
N TYR A 135 1.47 -7.36 -7.17
CA TYR A 135 2.23 -8.03 -6.12
C TYR A 135 1.84 -7.52 -4.73
N LEU A 136 1.90 -8.43 -3.76
CA LEU A 136 1.90 -8.11 -2.34
C LEU A 136 3.27 -8.44 -1.76
N PHE A 137 3.98 -7.43 -1.29
CA PHE A 137 5.22 -7.63 -0.53
C PHE A 137 4.88 -7.94 0.92
N ASP A 138 5.14 -9.18 1.33
CA ASP A 138 4.77 -9.70 2.65
C ASP A 138 5.97 -10.31 3.39
N VAL A 139 7.16 -9.76 3.15
CA VAL A 139 8.34 -10.10 3.96
C VAL A 139 8.29 -9.28 5.23
N PHE A 140 8.19 -9.97 6.36
CA PHE A 140 8.07 -9.35 7.68
C PHE A 140 9.09 -8.21 7.88
N PRO A 141 8.67 -7.08 8.47
CA PRO A 141 7.30 -6.71 8.87
C PRO A 141 6.37 -6.22 7.76
N GLY A 142 6.82 -6.14 6.49
CA GLY A 142 5.97 -5.69 5.39
C GLY A 142 5.68 -4.19 5.43
N LEU A 143 6.57 -3.39 6.00
CA LEU A 143 6.35 -1.94 6.16
C LEU A 143 6.30 -1.22 4.82
N HIS A 144 5.59 -0.10 4.78
CA HIS A 144 5.64 0.85 3.66
C HIS A 144 7.08 1.11 3.17
N ALA A 145 7.29 0.95 1.86
CA ALA A 145 8.56 1.09 1.16
C ALA A 145 9.71 0.13 1.58
N GLN A 146 9.44 -0.91 2.40
CA GLN A 146 10.46 -1.90 2.76
C GLN A 146 10.95 -2.69 1.54
N ASP A 147 10.05 -2.96 0.60
CA ASP A 147 10.27 -3.62 -0.68
C ASP A 147 11.31 -2.90 -1.56
N VAL A 148 11.47 -1.58 -1.44
CA VAL A 148 12.48 -0.79 -2.17
C VAL A 148 13.90 -1.30 -1.97
N SER A 149 14.23 -1.75 -0.75
CA SER A 149 15.56 -2.30 -0.46
C SER A 149 15.82 -3.66 -1.12
N TYR A 150 14.76 -4.36 -1.53
CA TYR A 150 14.80 -5.59 -2.31
C TYR A 150 14.84 -5.27 -3.81
N THR A 151 14.04 -4.29 -4.26
CA THR A 151 14.03 -3.77 -5.64
C THR A 151 15.43 -3.35 -6.09
N PHE A 152 16.14 -2.57 -5.27
CA PHE A 152 17.48 -2.05 -5.57
C PHE A 152 18.59 -2.80 -4.83
N TYR A 153 18.34 -4.05 -4.43
CA TYR A 153 19.33 -4.85 -3.73
C TYR A 153 20.61 -4.99 -4.56
N ASN A 154 21.75 -4.74 -3.93
CA ASN A 154 23.06 -5.04 -4.47
C ASN A 154 23.97 -5.51 -3.33
N ALA A 155 24.54 -6.70 -3.49
CA ALA A 155 25.34 -7.39 -2.48
C ALA A 155 26.57 -6.58 -2.02
N ASP A 156 27.13 -5.75 -2.91
CA ASP A 156 28.33 -4.96 -2.65
C ASP A 156 28.03 -3.57 -2.06
N THR A 157 26.75 -3.24 -1.86
CA THR A 157 26.32 -1.92 -1.39
C THR A 157 25.53 -2.02 -0.09
N THR A 158 25.86 -1.14 0.85
CA THR A 158 25.01 -0.91 2.01
C THR A 158 23.93 0.09 1.64
N TRP A 159 22.68 -0.37 1.61
CA TRP A 159 21.54 0.53 1.44
C TRP A 159 21.46 1.52 2.60
N SER A 160 21.53 2.83 2.30
CA SER A 160 21.55 3.93 3.27
C SER A 160 20.16 4.43 3.69
N GLY A 161 19.13 3.59 3.52
CA GLY A 161 17.77 3.92 3.94
C GLY A 161 17.56 3.97 5.45
N LEU A 162 16.36 4.38 5.87
CA LEU A 162 15.95 4.42 7.27
C LEU A 162 16.19 3.05 7.94
N SER A 163 16.86 3.04 9.10
CA SER A 163 17.19 1.80 9.81
C SER A 163 15.96 0.93 10.13
N VAL A 164 14.78 1.53 10.30
CA VAL A 164 13.52 0.79 10.52
C VAL A 164 13.14 -0.12 9.34
N LEU A 165 13.53 0.26 8.11
CA LEU A 165 13.26 -0.49 6.88
C LEU A 165 14.33 -1.56 6.61
N THR A 166 15.52 -1.42 7.18
CA THR A 166 16.71 -2.21 6.82
C THR A 166 17.26 -3.06 7.96
N ARG A 167 16.71 -2.93 9.17
CA ARG A 167 17.11 -3.71 10.35
C ARG A 167 16.77 -5.20 10.27
N TRP A 168 15.91 -5.58 9.33
CA TRP A 168 15.48 -6.95 9.14
C TRP A 168 16.37 -7.66 8.12
N GLU A 169 16.58 -8.96 8.29
CA GLU A 169 17.42 -9.75 7.38
C GLU A 169 16.88 -9.64 5.95
N ARG A 170 17.76 -9.28 5.01
CA ARG A 170 17.42 -9.21 3.59
C ARG A 170 17.54 -10.60 2.97
N ASN A 171 16.40 -11.18 2.60
CA ASN A 171 16.39 -12.43 1.85
C ASN A 171 16.84 -12.17 0.40
N GLN A 172 18.06 -12.57 0.07
CA GLN A 172 18.67 -12.38 -1.25
C GLN A 172 17.84 -13.01 -2.37
N THR A 173 17.26 -14.19 -2.12
CA THR A 173 16.43 -14.88 -3.12
C THR A 173 15.17 -14.07 -3.44
N VAL A 174 14.53 -13.47 -2.43
CA VAL A 174 13.39 -12.56 -2.65
C VAL A 174 13.81 -11.34 -3.46
N ALA A 175 14.96 -10.76 -3.12
CA ALA A 175 15.46 -9.59 -3.82
C ALA A 175 15.71 -9.88 -5.31
N TYR A 176 16.39 -10.99 -5.61
CA TYR A 176 16.64 -11.38 -7.00
C TYR A 176 15.36 -11.75 -7.75
N ALA A 177 14.39 -12.41 -7.11
CA ALA A 177 13.10 -12.68 -7.76
C ALA A 177 12.33 -11.39 -8.09
N MET A 178 12.32 -10.42 -7.17
CA MET A 178 11.70 -9.10 -7.42
C MET A 178 12.40 -8.36 -8.55
N GLN A 179 13.73 -8.38 -8.58
CA GLN A 179 14.51 -7.77 -9.65
C GLN A 179 14.25 -8.41 -11.00
N ASP A 180 14.17 -9.74 -11.06
CA ASP A 180 13.75 -10.48 -12.25
C ASP A 180 12.35 -10.01 -12.70
N TYR A 181 11.35 -9.95 -11.81
CA TYR A 181 10.00 -9.50 -12.15
C TYR A 181 9.97 -8.09 -12.72
N PHE A 182 10.61 -7.13 -12.05
CA PHE A 182 10.58 -5.74 -12.49
C PHE A 182 11.34 -5.53 -13.80
N THR A 183 12.50 -6.17 -13.96
CA THR A 183 13.30 -6.02 -15.17
C THR A 183 12.67 -6.74 -16.37
N SER A 184 12.09 -7.93 -16.17
CA SER A 184 11.36 -8.65 -17.23
C SER A 184 10.07 -7.93 -17.62
N PHE A 185 9.31 -7.41 -16.65
CA PHE A 185 8.14 -6.58 -16.93
C PHE A 185 8.51 -5.32 -17.72
N ALA A 186 9.56 -4.60 -17.31
CA ALA A 186 10.03 -3.42 -18.04
C ALA A 186 10.52 -3.74 -19.46
N ALA A 187 11.18 -4.89 -19.65
CA ALA A 187 11.74 -5.28 -20.95
C ALA A 187 10.73 -5.91 -21.92
N LYS A 188 9.75 -6.66 -21.39
CA LYS A 188 8.87 -7.52 -22.19
C LYS A 188 7.37 -7.31 -21.94
N GLY A 189 7.00 -6.56 -20.91
CA GLY A 189 5.63 -6.40 -20.46
C GLY A 189 5.09 -7.58 -19.62
N VAL A 190 5.91 -8.60 -19.33
CA VAL A 190 5.52 -9.79 -18.55
C VAL A 190 6.55 -10.04 -17.45
N PRO A 191 6.15 -10.09 -16.16
CA PRO A 191 7.03 -10.41 -15.06
C PRO A 191 7.29 -11.92 -14.98
N GLU A 192 8.55 -12.28 -14.90
CA GLU A 192 9.03 -13.66 -14.87
C GLU A 192 10.23 -13.73 -13.92
N SER A 193 10.31 -14.77 -13.09
CA SER A 193 11.53 -15.16 -12.38
C SER A 193 11.66 -16.67 -12.42
N ARG A 194 12.90 -17.19 -12.34
CA ARG A 194 13.15 -18.62 -12.15
C ARG A 194 13.30 -19.00 -10.68
N LEU A 195 13.31 -18.01 -9.80
CA LEU A 195 13.59 -18.15 -8.37
C LEU A 195 12.33 -18.32 -7.52
N ASP A 196 11.16 -18.09 -8.11
CA ASP A 196 9.86 -18.14 -7.44
C ASP A 196 9.22 -19.54 -7.43
N GLY A 197 9.71 -20.45 -8.27
CA GLY A 197 9.12 -21.78 -8.46
C GLY A 197 7.73 -21.76 -9.12
N LEU A 198 7.32 -20.64 -9.71
CA LEU A 198 6.03 -20.49 -10.39
C LEU A 198 6.18 -20.80 -11.88
N SER A 199 5.14 -21.38 -12.49
CA SER A 199 5.11 -21.58 -13.94
C SER A 199 4.84 -20.27 -14.70
N ALA A 200 4.15 -19.32 -14.06
CA ALA A 200 3.89 -17.98 -14.54
C ALA A 200 3.48 -17.08 -13.37
N PHE A 201 3.78 -15.78 -13.50
CA PHE A 201 3.21 -14.76 -12.62
C PHE A 201 1.79 -14.46 -13.11
N THR A 202 0.79 -14.75 -12.28
CA THR A 202 -0.62 -14.62 -12.68
C THR A 202 -1.01 -13.16 -12.84
N MET A 203 -1.73 -12.84 -13.91
CA MET A 203 -2.38 -11.53 -14.05
C MET A 203 -3.52 -11.41 -13.05
N TYR A 204 -3.72 -10.20 -12.55
CA TYR A 204 -4.91 -9.87 -11.79
C TYR A 204 -6.13 -9.98 -12.72
N ASP A 205 -7.13 -10.76 -12.32
CA ASP A 205 -8.38 -10.94 -13.05
C ASP A 205 -9.58 -10.62 -12.15
N VAL A 206 -10.60 -9.97 -12.73
CA VAL A 206 -11.77 -9.41 -12.03
C VAL A 206 -12.92 -10.42 -11.93
N VAL A 207 -12.74 -11.65 -12.43
CA VAL A 207 -13.83 -12.58 -12.77
C VAL A 207 -14.45 -13.34 -11.59
N GLU A 208 -13.81 -13.44 -10.41
CA GLU A 208 -14.39 -14.11 -9.23
C GLU A 208 -14.69 -13.13 -8.09
N TRP A 209 -15.85 -12.47 -8.16
CA TRP A 209 -16.49 -11.82 -7.01
C TRP A 209 -17.65 -12.69 -6.50
N GLU A 210 -17.37 -13.62 -5.58
CA GLU A 210 -18.38 -14.06 -4.61
C GLU A 210 -18.13 -13.30 -3.30
N GLU A 211 -19.18 -12.61 -2.81
CA GLU A 211 -19.24 -11.74 -1.62
C GLU A 211 -18.73 -12.35 -0.30
N LYS A 212 -18.28 -13.62 -0.30
CA LYS A 212 -17.92 -14.39 0.90
C LYS A 212 -16.43 -14.56 1.15
N ASP A 213 -15.56 -14.23 0.19
CA ASP A 213 -14.11 -14.39 0.35
C ASP A 213 -13.38 -13.21 -0.29
N ALA A 214 -13.33 -12.06 0.40
CA ALA A 214 -12.43 -10.94 0.07
C ALA A 214 -10.95 -11.35 0.29
N LYS A 215 -10.48 -12.35 -0.46
CA LYS A 215 -9.07 -12.74 -0.55
C LYS A 215 -8.54 -12.07 -1.80
N TYR A 216 -7.84 -10.97 -1.60
CA TYR A 216 -7.18 -10.27 -2.67
C TYR A 216 -6.26 -11.24 -3.47
N TYR A 217 -6.53 -11.42 -4.76
CA TYR A 217 -5.70 -12.21 -5.67
C TYR A 217 -4.45 -11.41 -6.05
N TYR A 218 -3.51 -11.29 -5.12
CA TYR A 218 -2.15 -10.85 -5.42
C TYR A 218 -1.27 -12.07 -5.66
N ALA A 219 -0.29 -11.96 -6.56
CA ALA A 219 0.90 -12.77 -6.42
C ALA A 219 1.55 -12.36 -5.08
N ARG A 220 1.32 -13.17 -4.04
CA ARG A 220 1.93 -12.91 -2.74
C ARG A 220 3.40 -13.28 -2.86
N ILE A 221 4.30 -12.31 -2.70
CA ILE A 221 5.74 -12.56 -2.71
C ILE A 221 6.10 -13.16 -1.35
N TYR A 222 5.83 -14.46 -1.19
CA TYR A 222 6.39 -15.32 -0.16
C TYR A 222 7.37 -16.27 -0.81
N ILE A 223 8.66 -15.97 -0.76
CA ILE A 223 9.66 -17.03 -0.94
C ILE A 223 9.93 -17.57 0.46
N ARG A 224 9.30 -18.70 0.81
CA ARG A 224 9.72 -19.46 1.98
C ARG A 224 11.20 -19.76 1.80
N SER A 225 12.04 -19.23 2.69
CA SER A 225 13.39 -19.76 2.82
C SER A 225 13.25 -21.23 3.20
N THR A 226 13.66 -22.13 2.31
CA THR A 226 13.99 -23.50 2.70
C THR A 226 15.20 -23.48 3.61
#